data_AF-A0A7X1CI73-F1
#
_entry.id   AF-A0A7X1CI73-F1
#
_cell.length_a   1.000
_cell.length_b   1.000
_cell.length_c   1.000
_cell.angle_alpha   90.00
_cell.angle_beta   90.00
_cell.angle_gamma   90.00
#
_symmetry.space_group_name_H-M   'P 1'
#
loop_
_entity.id
_entity.type
_entity.pdbx_description
1 polymer ?
#
loop_
_entity_poly.entity_id
_entity_poly.type
_entity_poly.pdbx_seq_one_letter_code
_entity_poly.pdbx_strand_id
1 'polypeptide(L)'
;MEINDELAMAIGDRYVSMQVCDEGFEYSIFDTDYYLQDGGIVAVPTSIIGAMYIVIQDHCMFEEPMEQIDFETLFEKTSKQELSKIEKAMNRESTIVKPSIVQILKDTEKVPENKKTSSSQNREER
;
A
#
# COMPACT_ATOMS: atom_id res chain seq x y z
N MET A 1 -17.11 -36.73 -0.10
CA MET A 1 -16.62 -35.71 -1.04
C MET A 1 -15.97 -34.68 -0.15
N GLU A 2 -14.64 -34.57 -0.18
CA GLU A 2 -13.94 -33.49 0.55
C GLU A 2 -14.47 -32.17 0.02
N ILE A 3 -14.93 -31.33 0.95
CA ILE A 3 -15.19 -29.92 0.65
C ILE A 3 -13.80 -29.30 0.70
N ASN A 4 -13.28 -28.86 -0.43
CA ASN A 4 -12.13 -27.98 -0.42
C ASN A 4 -12.65 -26.62 0.06
N ASP A 5 -12.22 -26.22 1.25
CA ASP A 5 -12.65 -24.96 1.86
C ASP A 5 -11.98 -23.75 1.20
N GLU A 6 -11.04 -23.98 0.29
CA GLU A 6 -10.27 -22.96 -0.43
C GLU A 6 -10.00 -23.34 -1.89
N LEU A 7 -9.78 -22.32 -2.72
CA LEU A 7 -9.46 -22.44 -4.13
C LEU A 7 -8.69 -21.20 -4.60
N ALA A 8 -7.66 -21.39 -5.42
CA ALA A 8 -6.99 -20.30 -6.10
C ALA A 8 -6.83 -20.58 -7.60
N MET A 9 -6.96 -19.55 -8.42
CA MET A 9 -6.82 -19.64 -9.87
C MET A 9 -5.96 -18.48 -10.40
N ALA A 10 -5.05 -18.79 -11.31
CA ALA A 10 -4.48 -17.80 -12.21
C ALA A 10 -5.39 -17.67 -13.44
N ILE A 11 -5.78 -16.44 -13.77
CA ILE A 11 -6.72 -16.15 -14.85
C ILE A 11 -6.18 -14.96 -15.66
N GLY A 12 -5.62 -15.22 -16.83
CA GLY A 12 -4.95 -14.19 -17.64
C GLY A 12 -3.83 -13.49 -16.86
N ASP A 13 -4.00 -12.19 -16.59
CA ASP A 13 -3.07 -11.33 -15.84
C ASP A 13 -3.47 -11.11 -14.38
N ARG A 14 -4.36 -11.96 -13.84
CA ARG A 14 -4.89 -11.85 -12.47
C ARG A 14 -4.79 -13.15 -11.71
N TYR A 15 -4.88 -13.04 -10.39
CA TYR A 15 -5.06 -14.16 -9.48
C TYR A 15 -6.36 -14.01 -8.72
N VAL A 16 -7.13 -15.09 -8.60
CA VAL A 16 -8.39 -15.11 -7.84
C VAL A 16 -8.25 -16.16 -6.75
N SER A 17 -8.39 -15.77 -5.49
CA SER A 17 -8.51 -16.68 -4.36
C SER A 17 -9.94 -16.71 -3.85
N MET A 18 -10.33 -17.83 -3.28
CA MET A 18 -11.63 -18.00 -2.64
C MET A 18 -11.56 -18.97 -1.48
N GLN A 19 -12.30 -18.65 -0.43
CA GLN A 19 -12.40 -19.45 0.79
C GLN A 19 -13.82 -19.44 1.35
N VAL A 20 -14.19 -20.50 2.06
CA VAL A 20 -15.47 -20.57 2.77
C VAL A 20 -15.44 -19.60 3.97
N CYS A 21 -16.53 -18.86 4.16
CA CYS A 21 -16.78 -18.04 5.34
C CYS A 21 -18.22 -18.24 5.85
N ASP A 22 -18.55 -17.69 7.02
CA ASP A 22 -19.89 -17.86 7.64
C ASP A 22 -21.04 -17.35 6.76
N GLU A 23 -20.75 -16.39 5.87
CA GLU A 23 -21.73 -15.72 5.00
C GLU A 23 -21.72 -16.24 3.55
N GLY A 24 -20.91 -17.26 3.24
CA GLY A 24 -20.79 -17.84 1.90
C GLY A 24 -19.35 -18.10 1.51
N PHE A 25 -18.92 -17.49 0.40
CA PHE A 25 -17.55 -17.62 -0.11
C PHE A 25 -16.91 -16.24 -0.25
N GLU A 26 -15.85 -15.99 0.51
CA GLU A 26 -15.04 -14.78 0.38
C GLU A 26 -14.08 -14.94 -0.80
N TYR A 27 -14.09 -13.98 -1.73
CA TYR A 27 -13.16 -13.95 -2.86
C TYR A 27 -12.25 -12.73 -2.79
N SER A 28 -11.07 -12.86 -3.40
CA SER A 28 -10.15 -11.75 -3.61
C SER A 28 -9.52 -11.87 -4.99
N ILE A 29 -9.39 -10.74 -5.68
CA ILE A 29 -8.79 -10.61 -7.00
C ILE A 29 -7.53 -9.76 -6.86
N PHE A 30 -6.41 -10.29 -7.34
CA PHE A 30 -5.11 -9.64 -7.32
C PHE A 30 -4.58 -9.42 -8.73
N ASP A 31 -3.78 -8.37 -8.91
CA ASP A 31 -2.96 -8.21 -10.11
C ASP A 31 -1.69 -9.08 -10.08
N THR A 32 -0.87 -8.99 -11.13
CA THR A 32 0.39 -9.74 -11.24
C THR A 32 1.42 -9.39 -10.16
N ASP A 33 1.31 -8.21 -9.54
CA ASP A 33 2.16 -7.73 -8.46
C ASP A 33 1.59 -8.05 -7.07
N TYR A 34 0.54 -8.88 -7.02
CA TYR A 34 -0.15 -9.34 -5.81
C TYR A 34 -0.85 -8.22 -5.04
N TYR A 35 -1.21 -7.12 -5.69
CA TYR A 35 -2.05 -6.10 -5.09
C TYR A 35 -3.52 -6.45 -5.22
N LEU A 36 -4.26 -6.36 -4.11
CA LEU A 36 -5.70 -6.53 -4.09
C LEU A 36 -6.36 -5.47 -4.98
N GLN A 37 -7.08 -5.93 -5.99
CA GLN A 37 -7.86 -5.10 -6.92
C GLN A 37 -9.33 -5.08 -6.54
N ASP A 38 -9.88 -6.24 -6.15
CA ASP A 38 -11.27 -6.37 -5.73
C ASP A 38 -11.44 -7.54 -4.75
N GLY A 39 -12.53 -7.54 -4.00
CA GLY A 39 -12.88 -8.62 -3.08
C GLY A 39 -14.28 -8.46 -2.51
N GLY A 40 -14.86 -9.57 -2.08
CA GLY A 40 -16.22 -9.59 -1.54
C GLY A 40 -16.69 -10.98 -1.16
N ILE A 41 -17.99 -11.12 -0.93
CA ILE A 41 -18.62 -12.37 -0.53
C ILE A 41 -19.66 -12.78 -1.57
N VAL A 42 -19.61 -14.03 -2.01
CA VAL A 42 -20.64 -14.65 -2.84
C VAL A 42 -21.51 -15.54 -1.95
N ALA A 43 -22.71 -15.05 -1.60
CA ALA A 43 -23.63 -15.74 -0.68
C ALA A 43 -24.50 -16.84 -1.33
N VAL A 44 -24.55 -16.89 -2.67
CA VAL A 44 -25.57 -17.64 -3.43
C VAL A 44 -25.24 -19.10 -3.75
N PRO A 45 -24.03 -19.46 -4.22
CA PRO A 45 -23.79 -20.82 -4.69
C PRO A 45 -23.60 -21.78 -3.53
N THR A 46 -23.89 -23.06 -3.76
CA THR A 46 -23.70 -24.12 -2.75
C THR A 46 -22.32 -24.76 -2.80
N SER A 47 -21.40 -24.27 -3.64
CA SER A 47 -20.05 -24.81 -3.81
C SER A 47 -19.04 -23.74 -4.21
N ILE A 48 -17.78 -23.95 -3.81
CA ILE A 48 -16.66 -23.05 -4.10
C ILE A 48 -16.41 -22.88 -5.61
N ILE A 49 -16.58 -23.96 -6.39
CA ILE A 49 -16.44 -23.91 -7.85
C ILE A 49 -17.57 -23.07 -8.47
N GLY A 50 -18.80 -23.21 -7.97
CA GLY A 50 -19.93 -22.39 -8.41
C GLY A 50 -19.72 -20.91 -8.11
N ALA A 51 -19.19 -20.59 -6.93
CA ALA A 51 -18.78 -19.23 -6.58
C ALA A 51 -17.69 -18.69 -7.50
N MET A 52 -16.69 -19.51 -7.82
CA MET A 52 -15.60 -19.13 -8.73
C MET A 52 -16.12 -18.75 -10.11
N TYR A 53 -17.06 -19.51 -10.65
CA TYR A 53 -17.69 -19.16 -11.92
C TYR A 53 -18.46 -17.85 -11.88
N ILE A 54 -19.15 -17.53 -10.78
CA ILE A 54 -19.86 -16.25 -10.63
C ILE A 54 -18.86 -15.10 -10.66
N VAL A 55 -17.80 -15.16 -9.86
CA VAL A 55 -16.73 -14.13 -9.84
C VAL A 55 -16.09 -14.00 -11.23
N ILE A 56 -15.75 -15.11 -11.89
CA ILE A 56 -15.17 -15.07 -13.24
C ILE A 56 -16.10 -14.37 -14.25
N GLN A 57 -17.41 -14.60 -14.17
CA GLN A 57 -18.39 -13.96 -15.05
C GLN A 57 -18.57 -12.48 -14.72
N ASP A 58 -18.79 -12.13 -13.46
CA ASP A 58 -19.07 -10.77 -13.01
C ASP A 58 -17.91 -9.80 -13.29
N HIS A 59 -16.67 -10.32 -13.30
CA HIS A 59 -15.46 -9.55 -13.63
C HIS A 59 -14.96 -9.75 -15.07
N CYS A 60 -15.79 -10.32 -15.97
CA CYS A 60 -15.48 -10.49 -17.39
C CYS A 60 -14.17 -11.25 -17.68
N MET A 61 -13.86 -12.29 -16.89
CA MET A 61 -12.62 -13.07 -16.99
C MET A 61 -12.79 -14.42 -17.71
N PHE A 62 -13.99 -14.70 -18.22
CA PHE A 62 -14.38 -16.02 -18.75
C PHE A 62 -13.71 -16.42 -20.08
N GLU A 63 -13.08 -15.48 -20.79
CA GLU A 63 -12.35 -15.74 -22.04
C GLU A 63 -10.86 -15.99 -21.84
N GLU A 64 -10.34 -15.72 -20.64
CA GLU A 64 -8.92 -15.82 -20.32
C GLU A 64 -8.50 -17.26 -20.02
N PRO A 65 -7.21 -17.63 -20.22
CA PRO A 65 -6.69 -18.91 -19.81
C PRO A 65 -6.75 -19.03 -18.28
N MET A 66 -7.20 -20.20 -17.82
CA MET A 66 -7.45 -20.48 -16.40
C MET A 66 -6.62 -21.68 -15.94
N GLU A 67 -5.87 -21.50 -14.85
CA GLU A 67 -5.09 -22.56 -14.22
C GLU A 67 -5.35 -22.54 -12.71
N GLN A 68 -5.66 -23.70 -12.12
CA GLN A 68 -5.72 -23.82 -10.67
C GLN A 68 -4.29 -23.75 -10.12
N ILE A 69 -4.09 -22.89 -9.13
CA ILE A 69 -2.80 -22.70 -8.45
C ILE A 69 -2.94 -23.05 -6.97
N ASP A 70 -1.79 -23.18 -6.31
CA ASP A 70 -1.73 -23.44 -4.88
C ASP A 70 -2.18 -22.20 -4.09
N PHE A 71 -3.18 -22.38 -3.23
CA PHE A 71 -3.79 -21.30 -2.45
C PHE A 71 -2.81 -20.72 -1.44
N GLU A 72 -2.13 -21.57 -0.67
CA GLU A 72 -1.16 -21.16 0.36
C GLU A 72 -0.04 -20.33 -0.26
N THR A 73 0.51 -20.77 -1.40
CA THR A 73 1.55 -20.03 -2.14
C THR A 73 1.06 -18.65 -2.57
N LEU A 74 -0.19 -18.52 -3.04
CA LEU A 74 -0.77 -17.22 -3.39
C LEU A 74 -0.93 -16.34 -2.14
N PHE A 75 -1.44 -16.91 -1.04
CA PHE A 75 -1.65 -16.21 0.23
C PHE A 75 -0.33 -15.69 0.84
N GLU A 76 0.75 -16.47 0.79
CA GLU A 76 2.08 -16.02 1.22
C GLU A 76 2.57 -14.82 0.40
N LYS A 77 2.40 -14.86 -0.93
CA LYS A 77 2.84 -13.80 -1.84
C LYS A 77 2.08 -12.49 -1.62
N THR A 78 0.76 -12.56 -1.49
CA THR A 78 -0.08 -11.38 -1.22
C THR A 78 0.20 -10.82 0.17
N SER A 79 0.34 -11.66 1.19
CA SER A 79 0.71 -11.24 2.55
C SER A 79 2.06 -10.53 2.60
N LYS A 80 3.07 -11.08 1.92
CA LYS A 80 4.39 -10.45 1.80
C LYS A 80 4.30 -9.08 1.11
N GLN A 81 3.46 -8.96 0.10
CA GLN A 81 3.29 -7.71 -0.63
C GLN A 81 2.61 -6.64 0.24
N GLU A 82 1.56 -6.99 0.98
CA GLU A 82 0.90 -6.07 1.91
C GLU A 82 1.84 -5.62 3.04
N LEU A 83 2.62 -6.54 3.62
CA LEU A 83 3.64 -6.19 4.62
C LEU A 83 4.70 -5.25 4.05
N SER A 84 5.16 -5.48 2.82
CA SER A 84 6.10 -4.58 2.15
C SER A 84 5.54 -3.17 1.97
N LYS A 85 4.24 -3.02 1.66
CA LYS A 85 3.59 -1.70 1.58
C LYS A 85 3.61 -0.99 2.92
N ILE A 86 3.23 -1.69 3.99
CA ILE A 86 3.16 -1.13 5.35
C ILE A 86 4.55 -0.66 5.79
N GLU A 87 5.58 -1.48 5.58
CA GLU A 87 6.97 -1.13 5.90
C GLU A 87 7.43 0.12 5.13
N LYS A 88 7.15 0.18 3.82
CA LYS A 88 7.47 1.35 2.99
C LYS A 88 6.73 2.60 3.46
N ALA A 89 5.47 2.50 3.85
CA ALA A 89 4.68 3.62 4.36
C ALA A 89 5.25 4.15 5.68
N MET A 90 5.55 3.26 6.63
CA MET A 90 6.15 3.60 7.92
C MET A 90 7.53 4.27 7.79
N ASN A 91 8.37 3.77 6.88
CA ASN A 91 9.69 4.36 6.61
C ASN A 91 9.60 5.74 5.93
N ARG A 92 8.56 5.99 5.11
CA ARG A 92 8.29 7.31 4.51
C ARG A 92 7.80 8.33 5.54
N GLU A 93 7.04 7.93 6.54
CA GLU A 93 6.60 8.83 7.63
C GLU A 93 7.73 9.19 8.59
N SER A 94 8.76 8.36 8.67
CA SER A 94 9.98 8.61 9.46
C SER A 94 10.86 9.75 8.90
N THR A 95 10.55 10.27 7.70
CA THR A 95 11.33 11.34 7.05
C THR A 95 10.86 12.76 7.40
N ILE A 96 9.91 12.93 8.34
CA ILE A 96 9.79 14.23 9.02
C ILE A 96 11.00 14.37 9.94
N VAL A 97 12.08 14.90 9.38
CA VAL A 97 13.18 15.50 10.14
C VAL A 97 12.54 16.62 10.96
N LYS A 98 12.08 16.31 12.18
CA LYS A 98 11.88 17.33 13.19
C LYS A 98 13.26 17.97 13.34
N PRO A 99 13.46 19.25 12.97
CA PRO A 99 14.75 19.88 13.16
C PRO A 99 15.14 19.67 14.62
N SER A 100 16.37 19.21 14.84
CA SER A 100 16.87 19.06 16.20
C SER A 100 16.73 20.42 16.89
N ILE A 101 16.21 20.44 18.12
CA ILE A 101 16.11 21.68 18.92
C ILE A 101 17.49 22.38 18.94
N VAL A 102 18.58 21.61 18.88
CA VAL A 102 19.96 22.10 18.80
C VAL A 102 20.23 22.90 17.52
N GLN A 103 19.63 22.56 16.38
CA GLN A 103 19.77 23.34 15.13
C GLN A 103 18.95 24.63 15.19
N ILE A 104 17.71 24.57 15.70
CA ILE A 104 16.87 25.77 15.87
C ILE A 104 17.56 26.81 16.77
N LEU A 105 18.18 26.36 17.87
CA LEU A 105 18.87 27.26 18.80
C LEU A 105 20.12 27.90 18.21
N LYS A 106 20.86 27.19 17.34
CA LYS A 106 22.06 27.72 16.68
C LYS A 106 21.75 28.85 15.69
N ASP A 107 20.58 28.82 15.06
CA ASP A 107 20.18 29.87 14.11
C ASP A 107 19.67 31.14 14.80
N THR A 108 19.27 31.05 16.08
CA THR A 108 18.81 32.21 16.86
C THR A 108 19.93 33.04 17.51
N GLU A 109 21.17 32.56 17.51
CA GLU A 109 22.31 33.27 18.16
C GLU A 109 23.10 34.22 17.23
N LYS A 110 22.76 34.34 15.94
CA LYS A 110 23.38 35.36 15.09
C LYS A 110 22.79 36.74 15.34
N VAL A 111 23.27 37.40 16.39
CA VAL A 111 23.13 38.84 16.61
C VAL A 111 23.73 39.59 15.40
N PRO A 112 23.01 40.54 14.77
CA PRO A 112 23.61 41.37 13.74
C PRO A 112 24.67 42.30 14.36
N GLU A 113 25.93 42.14 13.96
CA GLU A 113 27.01 43.07 14.27
C GLU A 113 26.69 44.44 13.65
N ASN A 114 26.20 45.36 14.47
CA ASN A 114 26.02 46.75 14.07
C ASN A 114 27.41 47.42 14.04
N LYS A 115 28.06 47.43 12.87
CA LYS A 115 29.31 48.17 12.64
C LYS A 115 29.05 49.67 12.78
N LYS A 116 29.53 50.25 13.88
CA LYS A 116 29.78 51.69 14.01
C LYS A 116 30.78 52.12 12.95
N THR A 117 30.39 53.06 12.09
CA THR A 117 31.34 53.93 11.37
C THR A 117 31.04 55.37 11.72
N SER A 118 31.82 55.89 12.66
CA SER A 118 32.06 57.32 12.87
C SER A 118 32.97 57.84 11.75
N SER A 119 32.55 58.91 11.07
CA SER A 119 33.49 59.80 10.37
C SER A 119 33.12 61.25 10.68
N SER A 120 33.96 61.88 11.50
CA SER A 120 33.96 63.31 11.81
C SER A 120 34.25 64.14 10.57
N GLN A 121 33.58 65.28 10.38
CA GLN A 121 34.17 66.43 9.70
C GLN A 121 33.73 67.74 10.36
N ASN A 122 34.73 68.42 10.93
CA ASN A 122 34.76 69.85 11.23
C ASN A 122 34.30 70.66 10.01
N ARG A 123 33.56 71.74 10.26
CA ARG A 123 33.59 72.91 9.38
C ARG A 123 33.37 74.18 10.20
N GLU A 124 34.50 74.81 10.56
CA GLU A 124 34.58 76.26 10.69
C GLU A 124 34.21 76.86 9.33
N GLU A 125 33.37 77.90 9.32
CA GLU A 125 33.51 79.02 8.38
C GLU A 125 32.64 80.21 8.83
N ARG A 126 33.36 81.24 9.30
CA ARG A 126 33.12 82.69 9.25
C ARG A 126 32.06 83.36 10.14
#